data_AF-A0A0D8XQL9-F1
#
_entry.id   AF-A0A0D8XQL9-F1
#
_cell.length_a   1.000
_cell.length_b   1.000
_cell.length_c   1.000
_cell.angle_alpha   90.00
_cell.angle_beta   90.00
_cell.angle_gamma   90.00
#
_symmetry.space_group_name_H-M   'P 1'
#
loop_
_entity.id
_entity.type
_entity.pdbx_description
1 polymer ?
#
loop_
_entity_poly.entity_id
_entity_poly.type
_entity_poly.pdbx_seq_one_letter_code
_entity_poly.pdbx_strand_id
1 'polypeptide(L)'
;MFRLAMESGARINITNKQNLTPLTLAAKLAKKQMFMEILELEGDSVWAYGGAASTAYPLSKIDTINEVTGELNEASALSLVVYGLKSHGEKNFDYEGEITKKASIKETKEHLDLLDGLLETVLEAKWQAFGKRSMLRSLIAFTLYYMFLVLSFVLRPISMSTAQITGGWITFEGKPIDGPYNLGHAPEISTAQGLKFYGKYERTNAFMKH
;
A
#
# COMPACT_ATOMS: atom_id res chain seq x y z
N MET A 1 11.13 43.07 -2.57
CA MET A 1 9.80 43.59 -2.98
C MET A 1 8.68 43.00 -2.12
N PHE A 2 8.55 41.67 -2.00
CA PHE A 2 7.49 41.05 -1.18
C PHE A 2 7.60 41.35 0.32
N ARG A 3 8.79 41.19 0.93
CA ARG A 3 9.03 41.56 2.34
C ARG A 3 8.66 43.01 2.66
N LEU A 4 9.05 43.95 1.79
CA LEU A 4 8.69 45.38 1.93
C LEU A 4 7.17 45.60 1.92
N ALA A 5 6.42 44.86 1.11
CA ALA A 5 4.95 44.95 1.10
C ALA A 5 4.34 44.37 2.39
N MET A 6 4.95 43.32 2.95
CA MET A 6 4.55 42.76 4.24
C MET A 6 4.84 43.71 5.39
N GLU A 7 6.03 44.33 5.39
CA GLU A 7 6.42 45.36 6.34
C GLU A 7 5.53 46.61 6.25
N SER A 8 5.02 46.94 5.06
CA SER A 8 4.05 48.03 4.86
C SER A 8 2.61 47.65 5.22
N GLY A 9 2.36 46.44 5.74
CA GLY A 9 1.05 46.01 6.26
C GLY A 9 0.15 45.31 5.25
N ALA A 10 0.69 44.73 4.18
CA ALA A 10 -0.09 43.90 3.26
C ALA A 10 -0.69 42.68 3.98
N ARG A 11 -1.93 42.33 3.61
CA ARG A 11 -2.64 41.18 4.19
C ARG A 11 -2.44 39.93 3.33
N ILE A 12 -1.92 38.86 3.93
CA ILE A 12 -1.65 37.57 3.27
C ILE A 12 -2.87 36.67 3.09
N ASN A 13 -3.99 37.02 3.73
CA ASN A 13 -5.23 36.23 3.71
C ASN A 13 -6.15 36.62 2.54
N ILE A 14 -5.74 37.58 1.70
CA ILE A 14 -6.56 38.02 0.56
C ILE A 14 -6.48 36.97 -0.54
N THR A 15 -7.65 36.55 -1.02
CA THR A 15 -7.78 35.56 -2.09
C THR A 15 -8.05 36.20 -3.44
N ASN A 16 -7.65 35.52 -4.51
CA ASN A 16 -8.01 35.90 -5.87
C ASN A 16 -9.43 35.41 -6.24
N LYS A 17 -9.88 35.68 -7.47
CA LYS A 17 -11.18 35.19 -7.99
C LYS A 17 -11.30 33.65 -8.03
N GLN A 18 -10.19 32.92 -7.91
CA GLN A 18 -10.14 31.47 -7.81
C GLN A 18 -10.08 30.99 -6.35
N ASN A 19 -10.31 31.89 -5.37
CA ASN A 19 -10.20 31.64 -3.93
C ASN A 19 -8.81 31.19 -3.46
N LEU A 20 -7.75 31.48 -4.23
CA LEU A 20 -6.38 31.12 -3.89
C LEU A 20 -5.72 32.27 -3.12
N THR A 21 -5.11 31.94 -1.98
CA THR A 21 -4.22 32.85 -1.24
C THR A 21 -2.90 33.04 -2.00
N PRO A 22 -2.10 34.09 -1.73
CA PRO A 22 -0.77 34.23 -2.31
C PRO A 22 0.12 32.99 -2.10
N LEU A 23 0.03 32.32 -0.95
CA LEU A 23 0.73 31.05 -0.68
C LEU A 23 0.26 29.95 -1.62
N THR A 24 -1.06 29.76 -1.71
CA THR A 24 -1.69 28.74 -2.57
C THR A 24 -1.42 28.99 -4.06
N LEU A 25 -1.38 30.25 -4.48
CA LEU A 25 -1.06 30.64 -5.85
C LEU A 25 0.42 30.37 -6.17
N ALA A 26 1.34 30.66 -5.24
CA ALA A 26 2.75 30.33 -5.40
C ALA A 26 2.95 28.82 -5.54
N ALA A 27 2.20 28.03 -4.76
CA ALA A 27 2.17 26.58 -4.84
C ALA A 27 1.63 26.09 -6.21
N LYS A 28 0.53 26.67 -6.69
CA LYS A 28 -0.08 26.37 -8.01
C LYS A 28 0.77 26.80 -9.21
N LEU A 29 1.68 27.76 -9.06
CA LEU A 29 2.58 28.21 -10.13
C LEU A 29 3.99 27.62 -10.03
N ALA A 30 4.20 26.66 -9.15
CA ALA A 30 5.50 26.04 -8.89
C ALA A 30 6.63 27.02 -8.49
N LYS A 31 6.31 28.17 -7.87
CA LYS A 31 7.32 29.20 -7.54
C LYS A 31 7.98 28.96 -6.18
N LYS A 32 9.00 28.08 -6.16
CA LYS A 32 9.77 27.69 -4.94
C LYS A 32 10.22 28.85 -4.05
N GLN A 33 10.91 29.84 -4.63
CA GLN A 33 11.47 30.96 -3.85
C GLN A 33 10.39 31.78 -3.14
N MET A 34 9.31 32.12 -3.86
CA MET A 34 8.23 32.92 -3.29
C MET A 34 7.39 32.14 -2.28
N PHE A 35 7.22 30.84 -2.50
CA PHE A 35 6.53 29.96 -1.58
C PHE A 35 7.28 29.84 -0.24
N MET A 36 8.60 29.60 -0.28
CA MET A 36 9.43 29.53 0.93
C MET A 36 9.45 30.86 1.67
N GLU A 37 9.58 31.98 0.96
CA GLU A 37 9.55 33.31 1.54
C GLU A 37 8.23 33.60 2.28
N ILE A 38 7.08 33.21 1.70
CA ILE A 38 5.77 33.37 2.34
C ILE A 38 5.67 32.45 3.57
N LEU A 39 6.17 31.23 3.47
CA LEU A 39 6.12 30.25 4.55
C LEU A 39 6.98 30.68 5.75
N GLU A 40 8.18 31.20 5.52
CA GLU A 40 9.04 31.79 6.55
C GLU A 40 8.38 32.99 7.25
N LEU A 41 7.64 33.82 6.52
CA LEU A 41 6.92 34.98 7.07
C LEU A 41 5.63 34.59 7.82
N GLU A 42 5.00 33.48 7.45
CA GLU A 42 3.85 32.91 8.16
C GLU A 42 4.26 32.06 9.37
N GLY A 43 5.52 31.64 9.44
CA GLY A 43 6.05 30.84 10.54
C GLY A 43 6.16 31.65 11.83
N ASP A 44 5.49 31.19 12.88
CA ASP A 44 5.60 31.77 14.22
C ASP A 44 6.68 31.05 15.03
N SER A 45 7.60 31.82 15.62
CA SER A 45 8.70 31.27 16.42
C SER A 45 8.17 30.91 17.81
N VAL A 46 7.97 29.62 18.05
CA VAL A 46 7.43 29.13 19.34
C VAL A 46 8.48 29.25 20.43
N TRP A 47 9.72 28.87 20.13
CA TRP A 47 10.86 29.05 21.02
C TRP A 47 12.18 28.94 20.25
N ALA A 48 13.20 29.64 20.74
CA ALA A 48 14.59 29.48 20.29
C ALA A 48 15.51 29.43 21.50
N TYR A 49 16.32 28.37 21.61
CA TYR A 49 17.30 28.21 22.68
C TYR A 49 18.63 27.72 22.11
N GLY A 50 19.67 28.57 22.23
CA GLY A 50 20.98 28.29 21.68
C GLY A 50 20.92 28.09 20.16
N GLY A 51 21.36 26.92 19.68
CA GLY A 51 21.31 26.54 18.27
C GLY A 51 20.06 25.76 17.84
N ALA A 52 19.10 25.54 18.75
CA ALA A 52 17.85 24.85 18.45
C ALA A 52 16.68 25.86 18.44
N ALA A 53 15.83 25.78 17.43
CA ALA A 53 14.63 26.59 17.33
C ALA A 53 13.44 25.73 16.88
N SER A 54 12.25 26.12 17.29
CA SER A 54 10.99 25.52 16.86
C SER A 54 10.09 26.61 16.30
N THR A 55 9.76 26.45 15.01
CA THR A 55 8.81 27.32 14.30
C THR A 55 7.52 26.54 14.06
N ALA A 56 6.38 27.15 14.38
CA ALA A 56 5.06 26.62 14.06
C ALA A 56 4.53 27.31 12.80
N TYR A 57 4.01 26.52 11.88
CA TYR A 57 3.35 27.04 10.68
C TYR A 57 1.84 26.88 10.82
N PRO A 58 1.03 27.89 10.44
CA PRO A 58 -0.43 27.79 10.52
C PRO A 58 -0.95 26.71 9.55
N LEU A 59 -1.58 25.66 10.09
CA LEU A 59 -2.07 24.52 9.31
C LEU A 59 -3.26 24.87 8.41
N SER A 60 -4.02 25.90 8.75
CA SER A 60 -5.30 26.27 8.11
C SER A 60 -5.22 26.52 6.60
N LYS A 61 -4.04 26.83 6.05
CA LYS A 61 -3.84 27.07 4.61
C LYS A 61 -2.98 26.02 3.91
N ILE A 62 -2.28 25.20 4.70
CA ILE A 62 -1.31 24.23 4.21
C ILE A 62 -1.96 22.85 4.14
N ASP A 63 -2.79 22.49 5.12
CA ASP A 63 -3.33 21.14 5.26
C ASP A 63 -4.60 20.90 4.43
N THR A 64 -4.80 19.65 4.01
CA THR A 64 -5.92 19.19 3.17
C THR A 64 -7.25 19.15 3.95
N ILE A 65 -7.22 19.28 5.28
CA ILE A 65 -8.40 19.24 6.15
C ILE A 65 -8.57 20.58 6.86
N ASN A 66 -9.77 21.14 6.81
CA ASN A 66 -10.12 22.36 7.54
C ASN A 66 -10.34 22.04 9.03
N GLU A 67 -9.63 22.72 9.93
CA GLU A 67 -9.69 22.49 11.38
C GLU A 67 -11.08 22.78 11.98
N VAL A 68 -11.83 23.72 11.40
CA VAL A 68 -13.12 24.17 11.95
C VAL A 68 -14.29 23.35 11.41
N THR A 69 -14.26 23.02 10.11
CA THR A 69 -15.37 22.32 9.45
C THR A 69 -15.13 20.83 9.32
N GLY A 70 -13.88 20.36 9.44
CA GLY A 70 -13.49 18.97 9.16
C GLY A 70 -13.59 18.59 7.68
N GLU A 71 -13.97 19.53 6.82
CA GLU A 71 -14.12 19.30 5.38
C GLU A 71 -12.77 19.28 4.68
N LEU A 72 -12.73 18.53 3.58
CA LEU A 72 -11.55 18.36 2.75
C LEU A 72 -11.42 19.56 1.81
N ASN A 73 -10.35 20.34 1.97
CA ASN A 73 -10.09 21.51 1.15
C ASN A 73 -9.20 21.12 -0.04
N GLU A 74 -9.83 20.94 -1.21
CA GLU A 74 -9.14 20.60 -2.45
C GLU A 74 -8.21 21.73 -2.95
N ALA A 75 -8.46 22.97 -2.52
CA ALA A 75 -7.66 24.15 -2.82
C ALA A 75 -6.51 24.37 -1.82
N SER A 76 -6.23 23.43 -0.91
CA SER A 76 -5.10 23.51 0.00
C SER A 76 -3.76 23.43 -0.73
N ALA A 77 -2.73 24.06 -0.16
CA ALA A 77 -1.39 24.07 -0.75
C ALA A 77 -0.84 22.65 -0.96
N LEU A 78 -1.03 21.73 -0.02
CA LEU A 78 -0.59 20.33 -0.19
C LEU A 78 -1.38 19.59 -1.29
N SER A 79 -2.70 19.76 -1.34
CA SER A 79 -3.55 19.15 -2.38
C SER A 79 -3.15 19.64 -3.78
N LEU A 80 -2.99 20.96 -3.95
CA LEU A 80 -2.61 21.57 -5.22
C LEU A 80 -1.20 21.21 -5.67
N VAL A 81 -0.30 20.90 -4.74
CA VAL A 81 1.07 20.51 -5.11
C VAL A 81 1.16 19.02 -5.43
N VAL A 82 0.43 18.15 -4.72
CA VAL A 82 0.38 16.70 -4.99
C VAL A 82 -0.45 16.37 -6.23
N TYR A 83 -1.59 17.02 -6.40
CA TYR A 83 -2.53 16.79 -7.50
C TYR A 83 -2.46 17.85 -8.60
N GLY A 84 -1.40 18.67 -8.59
CA GLY A 84 -1.18 19.80 -9.49
C GLY A 84 -1.68 19.54 -10.91
N LEU A 85 -2.61 20.40 -11.31
CA LEU A 85 -3.15 20.55 -12.68
C LEU A 85 -4.04 19.44 -13.26
N LYS A 86 -4.41 18.38 -12.54
CA LYS A 86 -5.29 17.36 -13.15
C LYS A 86 -6.79 17.72 -13.23
N SER A 87 -7.26 18.72 -12.50
CA SER A 87 -8.69 18.80 -12.19
C SER A 87 -9.56 19.75 -13.03
N HIS A 88 -9.03 20.78 -13.71
CA HIS A 88 -9.94 21.76 -14.34
C HIS A 88 -9.42 22.40 -15.64
N GLY A 89 -9.07 21.55 -16.60
CA GLY A 89 -8.82 21.96 -17.98
C GLY A 89 -9.05 20.79 -18.92
N GLU A 90 -10.19 20.83 -19.60
CA GLU A 90 -10.54 20.08 -20.82
C GLU A 90 -10.23 18.57 -20.88
N LYS A 91 -11.31 17.77 -20.93
CA LYS A 91 -11.31 16.54 -21.73
C LYS A 91 -11.13 16.92 -23.20
N ASN A 92 -9.91 17.26 -23.62
CA ASN A 92 -9.56 17.29 -25.03
C ASN A 92 -9.34 15.85 -25.46
N PHE A 93 -10.35 15.36 -26.18
CA PHE A 93 -10.33 14.14 -26.96
C PHE A 93 -9.06 14.13 -27.83
N ASP A 94 -8.16 13.22 -27.44
CA ASP A 94 -7.17 12.48 -28.20
C ASP A 94 -6.52 13.18 -29.40
N TYR A 95 -5.40 13.90 -29.18
CA TYR A 95 -4.18 13.90 -30.01
C TYR A 95 -3.01 14.54 -29.23
N GLU A 96 -2.42 13.84 -28.26
CA GLU A 96 -1.22 14.33 -27.56
C GLU A 96 0.06 14.07 -28.39
N GLY A 97 0.63 15.13 -28.96
CA GLY A 97 1.99 15.12 -29.48
C GLY A 97 3.04 15.11 -28.37
N GLU A 98 4.25 14.63 -28.67
CA GLU A 98 5.36 14.48 -27.72
C GLU A 98 5.78 15.80 -27.02
N ILE A 99 5.47 16.94 -27.63
CA ILE A 99 5.81 18.29 -27.16
C ILE A 99 4.91 18.72 -25.99
N THR A 100 3.60 18.45 -26.04
CA THR A 100 2.67 18.78 -24.96
C THR A 100 2.89 17.89 -23.74
N LYS A 101 3.26 16.62 -23.95
CA LYS A 101 3.71 15.71 -22.88
C LYS A 101 4.97 16.22 -22.19
N LYS A 102 6.00 16.65 -22.94
CA LYS A 102 7.22 17.21 -22.34
C LYS A 102 6.96 18.49 -21.54
N ALA A 103 6.05 19.35 -21.99
CA ALA A 103 5.64 20.55 -21.25
C ALA A 103 4.88 20.20 -19.95
N SER A 104 3.90 19.29 -20.00
CA SER A 104 3.17 18.85 -18.80
C SER A 104 4.06 18.16 -17.76
N ILE A 105 5.04 17.36 -18.22
CA ILE A 105 6.03 16.69 -17.35
C ILE A 105 6.98 17.71 -16.73
N LYS A 106 7.35 18.78 -17.46
CA LYS A 106 8.21 19.84 -16.95
C LYS A 106 7.54 20.59 -15.79
N GLU A 107 6.28 21.00 -15.94
CA GLU A 107 5.54 21.68 -14.87
C GLU A 107 5.38 20.78 -13.64
N THR A 108 5.09 19.49 -13.84
CA THR A 108 4.98 18.51 -12.74
C THR A 108 6.30 18.37 -11.95
N LYS A 109 7.46 18.45 -12.60
CA LYS A 109 8.77 18.40 -11.94
C LYS A 109 9.07 19.64 -11.11
N GLU A 110 8.69 20.83 -11.60
CA GLU A 110 8.87 22.08 -10.86
C GLU A 110 8.00 22.11 -9.58
N HIS A 111 6.78 21.54 -9.65
CA HIS A 111 5.93 21.34 -8.47
C HIS A 111 6.51 20.32 -7.47
N LEU A 112 7.15 19.25 -7.95
CA LEU A 112 7.82 18.26 -7.10
C LEU A 112 9.07 18.83 -6.40
N ASP A 113 9.84 19.67 -7.10
CA ASP A 113 11.03 20.35 -6.54
C ASP A 113 10.69 21.37 -5.42
N LEU A 114 9.43 21.80 -5.39
CA LEU A 114 8.85 22.59 -4.30
C LEU A 114 8.63 21.77 -3.03
N LEU A 115 8.26 20.49 -3.20
CA LEU A 115 8.05 19.56 -2.10
C LEU A 115 9.36 19.03 -1.53
N ASP A 116 10.39 18.86 -2.36
CA ASP A 116 11.62 18.16 -1.96
C ASP A 116 12.32 18.80 -0.74
N GLY A 117 12.16 20.11 -0.49
CA GLY A 117 12.70 20.76 0.72
C GLY A 117 11.74 20.80 1.92
N LEU A 118 10.45 21.15 1.68
CA LEU A 118 9.47 21.32 2.75
C LEU A 118 8.89 19.98 3.22
N LEU A 119 8.48 19.13 2.26
CA LEU A 119 7.92 17.83 2.58
C LEU A 119 8.98 16.91 3.16
N GLU A 120 10.26 16.99 2.78
CA GLU A 120 11.30 16.14 3.39
C GLU A 120 11.38 16.37 4.91
N THR A 121 11.48 17.63 5.35
CA THR A 121 11.57 17.95 6.78
C THR A 121 10.29 17.66 7.54
N VAL A 122 9.12 17.96 6.95
CA VAL A 122 7.82 17.72 7.58
C VAL A 122 7.43 16.24 7.57
N LEU A 123 7.72 15.52 6.49
CA LEU A 123 7.44 14.08 6.35
C LEU A 123 8.40 13.28 7.21
N GLU A 124 9.68 13.66 7.32
CA GLU A 124 10.62 13.05 8.26
C GLU A 124 10.14 13.27 9.69
N ALA A 125 9.73 14.50 10.05
CA ALA A 125 9.17 14.78 11.37
C ALA A 125 7.88 13.98 11.64
N LYS A 126 6.96 13.91 10.67
CA LYS A 126 5.73 13.09 10.76
C LYS A 126 6.03 11.59 10.78
N TRP A 127 7.04 11.13 10.07
CA TRP A 127 7.46 9.73 10.04
C TRP A 127 8.03 9.32 11.40
N GLN A 128 8.93 10.13 11.95
CA GLN A 128 9.53 9.90 13.27
C GLN A 128 8.48 9.95 14.38
N ALA A 129 7.52 10.87 14.31
CA ALA A 129 6.49 11.03 15.33
C ALA A 129 5.34 10.01 15.21
N PHE A 130 4.82 9.81 14.00
CA PHE A 130 3.56 9.11 13.74
C PHE A 130 3.74 7.83 12.91
N GLY A 131 4.54 7.91 11.85
CA GLY A 131 4.79 6.80 10.91
C GLY A 131 5.32 5.54 11.60
N LYS A 132 6.32 5.70 12.49
CA LYS A 132 6.93 4.59 13.21
C LYS A 132 5.94 3.80 14.07
N ARG A 133 5.00 4.48 14.76
CA ARG A 133 4.01 3.81 15.64
C ARG A 133 2.84 3.23 14.85
N SER A 134 2.35 3.95 13.84
CA SER A 134 1.23 3.49 13.02
C SER A 134 1.62 2.30 12.14
N MET A 135 2.77 2.38 11.45
CA MET A 135 3.26 1.31 10.58
C MET A 135 3.66 0.06 11.36
N LEU A 136 4.24 0.20 12.56
CA LEU A 136 4.59 -0.98 13.35
C LEU A 136 3.34 -1.75 13.82
N ARG A 137 2.25 -1.05 14.14
CA ARG A 137 0.97 -1.69 14.49
C ARG A 137 0.39 -2.47 13.31
N SER A 138 0.36 -1.88 12.11
CA SER A 138 -0.14 -2.57 10.92
C SER A 138 0.76 -3.72 10.47
N LEU A 139 2.09 -3.57 10.59
CA LEU A 139 3.06 -4.62 10.30
C LEU A 139 2.88 -5.81 11.26
N ILE A 140 2.75 -5.57 12.56
CA ILE A 140 2.53 -6.63 13.56
C ILE A 140 1.19 -7.34 13.32
N ALA A 141 0.12 -6.60 13.04
CA ALA A 141 -1.18 -7.21 12.73
C ALA A 141 -1.11 -8.09 11.47
N PHE A 142 -0.40 -7.63 10.43
CA PHE A 142 -0.21 -8.38 9.20
C PHE A 142 0.67 -9.62 9.40
N THR A 143 1.77 -9.54 10.14
CA THR A 143 2.63 -10.70 10.41
C THR A 143 1.91 -11.75 11.25
N LEU A 144 1.14 -11.34 12.27
CA LEU A 144 0.30 -12.26 13.03
C LEU A 144 -0.73 -12.95 12.15
N TYR A 145 -1.43 -12.20 11.29
CA TYR A 145 -2.37 -12.77 10.32
C TYR A 145 -1.69 -13.80 9.40
N TYR A 146 -0.51 -13.48 8.87
CA TYR A 146 0.24 -14.38 8.00
C TYR A 146 0.70 -15.64 8.73
N MET A 147 1.14 -15.52 9.98
CA MET A 147 1.51 -16.68 10.81
C MET A 147 0.34 -17.64 11.02
N PHE A 148 -0.87 -17.12 11.27
CA PHE A 148 -2.07 -17.95 11.37
C PHE A 148 -2.41 -18.65 10.05
N LEU A 149 -2.24 -17.95 8.93
CA LEU A 149 -2.46 -18.52 7.60
C LEU A 149 -1.49 -19.69 7.34
N VAL A 150 -0.20 -19.49 7.56
CA VAL A 150 0.82 -20.55 7.41
C VAL A 150 0.54 -21.71 8.37
N LEU A 151 0.19 -21.42 9.62
CA LEU A 151 -0.16 -22.44 10.60
C LEU A 151 -1.35 -23.28 10.13
N SER A 152 -2.39 -22.66 9.55
CA SER A 152 -3.53 -23.38 8.99
C SER A 152 -3.13 -24.33 7.86
N PHE A 153 -2.16 -23.96 7.02
CA PHE A 153 -1.66 -24.83 5.95
C PHE A 153 -0.82 -25.99 6.49
N VAL A 154 0.01 -25.75 7.51
CA VAL A 154 0.85 -26.77 8.16
C VAL A 154 0.01 -27.76 8.98
N LEU A 155 -1.02 -27.26 9.67
CA LEU A 155 -1.94 -28.07 10.46
C LEU A 155 -2.88 -28.93 9.62
N ARG A 156 -2.89 -28.79 8.29
CA ARG A 156 -3.67 -29.66 7.41
C ARG A 156 -3.12 -31.09 7.55
N PRO A 157 -3.82 -32.03 8.24
CA PRO A 157 -3.35 -33.39 8.32
C PRO A 157 -3.40 -33.97 6.90
N ILE A 158 -2.28 -34.54 6.45
CA ILE A 158 -2.26 -35.31 5.21
C ILE A 158 -3.18 -36.51 5.47
N SER A 159 -4.33 -36.54 4.81
CA SER A 159 -5.25 -37.67 4.88
C SER A 159 -4.47 -38.93 4.53
N MET A 160 -4.36 -39.88 5.47
CA MET A 160 -3.73 -41.18 5.25
C MET A 160 -4.25 -41.73 3.92
N SER A 161 -3.34 -42.01 2.99
CA SER A 161 -3.72 -42.60 1.71
C SER A 161 -4.48 -43.90 1.99
N THR A 162 -5.50 -44.22 1.19
CA THR A 162 -6.21 -45.50 1.28
C THR A 162 -5.25 -46.69 1.24
N ALA A 163 -4.10 -46.56 0.57
CA ALA A 163 -3.02 -47.53 0.59
C ALA A 163 -2.35 -47.74 1.96
N GLN A 164 -2.29 -46.73 2.83
CA GLN A 164 -1.71 -46.86 4.17
C GLN A 164 -2.68 -47.50 5.16
N ILE A 165 -3.98 -47.24 5.02
CA ILE A 165 -5.02 -47.83 5.88
C ILE A 165 -5.24 -49.31 5.52
N THR A 166 -5.26 -49.65 4.22
CA THR A 166 -5.46 -51.03 3.74
C THR A 166 -4.16 -51.79 3.50
N GLY A 167 -2.98 -51.25 3.85
CA GLY A 167 -1.69 -51.89 3.60
C GLY A 167 -1.37 -52.15 2.11
N GLY A 168 -2.04 -51.43 1.20
CA GLY A 168 -1.91 -51.54 -0.25
C GLY A 168 -2.93 -52.48 -0.90
N TRP A 169 -3.87 -53.05 -0.15
CA TRP A 169 -4.94 -53.89 -0.67
C TRP A 169 -6.09 -53.02 -1.18
N ILE A 170 -6.09 -52.72 -2.48
CA ILE A 170 -7.13 -51.95 -3.18
C ILE A 170 -7.63 -52.73 -4.40
N THR A 171 -8.91 -52.61 -4.73
CA THR A 171 -9.47 -53.16 -5.97
C THR A 171 -8.97 -52.35 -7.17
N PHE A 172 -9.07 -52.90 -8.38
CA PHE A 172 -8.77 -52.19 -9.63
C PHE A 172 -9.55 -50.87 -9.79
N GLU A 173 -10.74 -50.78 -9.19
CA GLU A 173 -11.58 -49.58 -9.14
C GLU A 173 -11.12 -48.54 -8.09
N GLY A 174 -10.03 -48.79 -7.36
CA GLY A 174 -9.52 -47.90 -6.32
C GLY A 174 -10.32 -47.92 -5.01
N LYS A 175 -11.29 -48.83 -4.88
CA LYS A 175 -12.09 -49.02 -3.66
C LYS A 175 -11.33 -49.91 -2.64
N PRO A 176 -11.48 -49.66 -1.33
CA PRO A 176 -10.95 -50.55 -0.30
C PRO A 176 -11.69 -51.90 -0.34
N ILE A 177 -10.97 -52.98 -0.03
CA ILE A 177 -11.55 -54.33 0.06
C ILE A 177 -12.10 -54.50 1.48
N ASP A 178 -13.41 -54.73 1.61
CA ASP A 178 -14.05 -54.90 2.92
C ASP A 178 -13.56 -56.18 3.62
N GLY A 179 -12.85 -56.01 4.73
CA GLY A 179 -12.36 -57.10 5.56
C GLY A 179 -11.48 -56.61 6.72
N PRO A 180 -11.18 -57.46 7.71
CA PRO A 180 -10.21 -57.12 8.75
C PRO A 180 -8.81 -56.95 8.15
N TYR A 181 -8.29 -55.72 8.19
CA TYR A 181 -6.94 -55.39 7.71
C TYR A 181 -5.88 -55.82 8.73
N ASN A 182 -5.56 -57.11 8.73
CA ASN A 182 -4.49 -57.64 9.58
C ASN A 182 -3.13 -57.46 8.90
N LEU A 183 -2.16 -56.90 9.63
CA LEU A 183 -0.81 -56.65 9.12
C LEU A 183 -0.16 -57.98 8.67
N GLY A 184 0.04 -58.17 7.37
CA GLY A 184 0.68 -59.37 6.79
C GLY A 184 -0.26 -60.49 6.33
N HIS A 185 -1.59 -60.37 6.49
CA HIS A 185 -2.56 -61.34 5.98
C HIS A 185 -3.36 -60.77 4.80
N ALA A 186 -3.64 -61.62 3.79
CA ALA A 186 -4.48 -61.25 2.67
C ALA A 186 -5.95 -61.16 3.11
N PRO A 187 -6.72 -60.14 2.66
CA PRO A 187 -8.14 -60.05 2.98
C PRO A 187 -8.93 -61.18 2.31
N GLU A 188 -9.95 -61.69 3.00
CA GLU A 188 -10.86 -62.71 2.47
C GLU A 188 -12.01 -62.04 1.72
N ILE A 189 -12.27 -62.47 0.49
CA ILE A 189 -13.40 -62.00 -0.33
C ILE A 189 -14.42 -63.11 -0.56
N SER A 190 -15.71 -62.77 -0.46
CA SER A 190 -16.81 -63.69 -0.78
C SER A 190 -16.96 -63.80 -2.29
N THR A 191 -16.65 -64.98 -2.86
CA THR A 191 -16.79 -65.27 -4.29
C THR A 191 -17.97 -66.24 -4.50
N ALA A 192 -18.52 -66.33 -5.72
CA ALA A 192 -19.55 -67.31 -6.07
C ALA A 192 -19.17 -68.79 -5.79
N GLN A 193 -17.90 -69.05 -5.49
CA GLN A 193 -17.33 -70.36 -5.13
C GLN A 193 -16.99 -70.48 -3.63
N GLY A 194 -17.44 -69.56 -2.77
CA GLY A 194 -17.11 -69.48 -1.34
C GLY A 194 -16.10 -68.38 -0.97
N LEU A 195 -15.68 -68.31 0.30
CA LEU A 195 -14.64 -67.38 0.75
C LEU A 195 -13.26 -67.77 0.16
N LYS A 196 -12.57 -66.81 -0.46
CA LYS A 196 -11.21 -66.98 -1.00
C LYS A 196 -10.32 -65.81 -0.60
N PHE A 197 -9.03 -66.08 -0.37
CA PHE A 197 -8.03 -65.03 -0.11
C PHE A 197 -7.75 -64.20 -1.37
N TYR A 198 -7.68 -62.88 -1.21
CA TYR A 198 -7.38 -61.96 -2.30
C TYR A 198 -5.88 -62.00 -2.67
N GLY A 199 -5.56 -62.26 -3.94
CA GLY A 199 -4.17 -62.29 -4.41
C GLY A 199 -3.57 -60.90 -4.59
N LYS A 200 -2.32 -60.69 -4.16
CA LYS A 200 -1.57 -59.47 -4.44
C LYS A 200 -1.17 -59.48 -5.91
N TYR A 201 -1.48 -58.43 -6.67
CA TYR A 201 -0.94 -58.27 -8.01
C TYR A 201 0.56 -57.94 -7.90
N GLU A 202 1.43 -58.92 -8.17
CA GLU A 202 2.83 -58.62 -8.42
C GLU A 202 2.92 -57.92 -9.77
N ARG A 203 3.38 -56.65 -9.78
CA ARG A 203 3.78 -55.98 -11.02
C ARG A 203 4.98 -56.75 -11.58
N THR A 204 4.75 -57.76 -12.41
CA THR A 204 5.79 -58.33 -13.25
C THR A 204 6.26 -57.24 -14.20
N ASN A 205 7.57 -57.01 -14.24
CA ASN A 205 8.27 -56.05 -15.10
C ASN A 205 8.01 -56.33 -16.59
N ALA A 206 6.85 -55.91 -17.11
CA ALA A 206 6.50 -56.03 -18.53
C ALA A 206 6.88 -54.80 -19.37
N PHE A 207 7.70 -53.88 -18.84
CA PHE A 207 8.16 -52.68 -19.54
C PHE A 207 9.69 -52.49 -19.49
N MET A 208 10.45 -53.58 -19.59
CA MET A 208 11.89 -53.53 -19.91
C MET A 208 12.28 -54.73 -20.76
N LYS A 209 11.88 -54.74 -22.04
CA LYS A 209 12.61 -55.39 -23.12
C LYS A 209 12.20 -54.73 -24.43
N HIS A 210 13.18 -54.03 -25.01
CA HIS A 210 13.36 -53.56 -26.40
C HIS A 210 12.12 -53.28 -27.25
#